data_AF-A0A1H1CE14-F1
#
_entry.id   AF-A0A1H1CE14-F1
#
_cell.length_a   1.000
_cell.length_b   1.000
_cell.length_c   1.000
_cell.angle_alpha   90.00
_cell.angle_beta   90.00
_cell.angle_gamma   90.00
#
_symmetry.space_group_name_H-M   'P 1'
#
loop_
_entity.id
_entity.type
_entity.pdbx_description
1 polymer ?
#
loop_
_entity_poly.entity_id
_entity_poly.type
_entity_poly.pdbx_seq_one_letter_code
_entity_poly.pdbx_strand_id
1 'polypeptide(L)'
;MTVPRSGPAPTTSVEGPHRQVDQRSTPELWGRLVAAVFALPDVVEGHSQVSPPSSRAVFPTDRETESAPERSLAPGRRLEPVHLHGVDDTSVHLVLPVERGRELMELGWAEPHGYADFGTEFMVYGPRDDDELAVVVGIVAESLAFARG
;
A
#
# COMPACT_ATOMS: atom_id res chain seq x y z
N MET A 1 12.92 13.52 0.93
CA MET A 1 11.94 13.81 2.01
C MET A 1 10.57 13.85 1.37
N THR A 2 9.59 13.18 1.97
CA THR A 2 8.19 13.23 1.51
C THR A 2 7.57 14.56 1.89
N VAL A 3 6.85 15.19 0.96
CA VAL A 3 6.15 16.45 1.21
C VAL A 3 4.74 16.19 1.73
N PRO A 4 4.11 17.11 2.50
CA PRO A 4 2.72 16.94 2.94
C PRO A 4 1.75 16.80 1.76
N ARG A 5 0.77 15.90 1.88
CA ARG A 5 -0.33 15.74 0.94
C ARG A 5 -1.24 16.97 0.99
N SER A 6 -1.65 17.47 -0.18
CA SER A 6 -2.49 18.68 -0.25
C SER A 6 -3.95 18.38 0.09
N GLY A 7 -4.61 19.29 0.82
CA GLY A 7 -6.04 19.18 1.13
C GLY A 7 -6.38 18.14 2.22
N PRO A 8 -7.68 17.88 2.45
CA PRO A 8 -8.13 16.97 3.50
C PRO A 8 -7.86 15.50 3.14
N ALA A 9 -7.70 14.67 4.17
CA ALA A 9 -7.67 13.21 4.01
C ALA A 9 -8.97 12.70 3.36
N PRO A 10 -8.92 11.61 2.59
CA PRO A 10 -10.11 11.00 2.02
C PRO A 10 -11.01 10.39 3.09
N THR A 11 -12.28 10.22 2.75
CA THR A 11 -13.19 9.37 3.50
C THR A 11 -12.85 7.91 3.25
N THR A 12 -12.82 7.12 4.32
CA THR A 12 -12.54 5.69 4.27
C THR A 12 -13.69 4.88 4.88
N SER A 13 -13.78 3.60 4.56
CA SER A 13 -14.89 2.77 5.02
C SER A 13 -14.83 2.52 6.53
N VAL A 14 -15.99 2.59 7.17
CA VAL A 14 -16.16 2.26 8.59
C VAL A 14 -16.47 0.78 8.83
N GLU A 15 -16.83 0.05 7.76
CA GLU A 15 -17.10 -1.39 7.75
C GLU A 15 -16.26 -2.08 6.68
N GLY A 16 -15.88 -3.33 6.95
CA GLY A 16 -14.92 -4.07 6.15
C GLY A 16 -15.37 -4.38 4.71
N PRO A 17 -14.42 -4.64 3.79
CA PRO A 17 -12.98 -4.34 3.87
C PRO A 17 -12.69 -2.84 4.05
N HIS A 18 -11.48 -2.51 4.52
CA HIS A 18 -11.01 -1.13 4.66
C HIS A 18 -10.72 -0.56 3.26
N ARG A 19 -11.44 0.48 2.87
CA ARG A 19 -11.46 1.02 1.50
C ARG A 19 -11.39 2.54 1.51
N GLN A 20 -10.80 3.12 0.48
CA GLN A 20 -10.92 4.54 0.19
C GLN A 20 -12.22 4.81 -0.60
N VAL A 21 -13.05 5.72 -0.09
CA VAL A 21 -14.41 5.98 -0.61
C VAL A 21 -14.42 7.14 -1.60
N ASP A 22 -13.68 8.21 -1.30
CA ASP A 22 -13.56 9.40 -2.13
C ASP A 22 -12.11 9.74 -2.46
N GLN A 23 -11.92 10.78 -3.28
CA GLN A 23 -10.59 11.20 -3.76
C GLN A 23 -9.75 10.08 -4.40
N ARG A 24 -10.43 9.07 -4.96
CA ARG A 24 -9.83 7.91 -5.62
C ARG A 24 -9.12 8.33 -6.91
N SER A 25 -8.14 7.54 -7.32
CA SER A 25 -7.53 7.71 -8.64
C SER A 25 -8.59 7.57 -9.74
N THR A 26 -8.42 8.31 -10.84
CA THR A 26 -9.14 7.98 -12.08
C THR A 26 -8.70 6.60 -12.57
N PRO A 27 -9.51 5.88 -13.38
CA PRO A 27 -9.09 4.59 -13.94
C PRO A 27 -7.75 4.64 -14.69
N GLU A 28 -7.49 5.74 -15.40
CA GLU A 28 -6.21 5.97 -16.09
C GLU A 28 -5.05 6.08 -15.10
N LEU A 29 -5.20 6.90 -14.05
CA LEU A 29 -4.16 7.10 -13.06
C LEU A 29 -3.92 5.84 -12.21
N TRP A 30 -4.97 5.08 -11.90
CA TRP A 30 -4.87 3.77 -11.25
C TRP A 30 -4.09 2.78 -12.12
N GLY A 31 -4.37 2.73 -13.43
CA GLY A 31 -3.61 1.90 -14.37
C GLY A 31 -2.13 2.28 -14.42
N ARG A 32 -1.82 3.58 -14.36
CA ARG A 32 -0.44 4.09 -14.27
C ARG A 32 0.24 3.71 -12.96
N LEU A 33 -0.46 3.76 -11.82
CA LEU A 33 0.04 3.27 -10.54
C LEU A 33 0.39 1.79 -10.59
N VAL A 34 -0.54 0.95 -11.09
CA VAL A 34 -0.32 -0.49 -11.27
C VAL A 34 0.92 -0.74 -12.14
N ALA A 35 1.00 -0.08 -13.30
CA ALA A 35 2.13 -0.23 -14.21
C ALA A 35 3.46 0.21 -13.58
N ALA A 36 3.47 1.32 -12.83
CA ALA A 36 4.68 1.82 -12.18
C ALA A 36 5.14 0.91 -11.04
N VAL A 37 4.22 0.40 -10.22
CA VAL A 37 4.55 -0.52 -9.11
C VAL A 37 5.11 -1.84 -9.63
N PHE A 38 4.52 -2.42 -10.68
CA PHE A 38 5.04 -3.68 -11.25
C PHE A 38 6.23 -3.48 -12.21
N ALA A 39 6.64 -2.24 -12.45
CA ALA A 39 7.92 -1.92 -13.08
C ALA A 39 9.07 -1.78 -12.07
N LEU A 40 8.79 -1.82 -10.77
CA LEU A 40 9.84 -1.87 -9.74
C LEU A 40 10.67 -3.17 -9.88
N PRO A 41 11.96 -3.14 -9.51
CA PRO A 41 12.81 -4.32 -9.60
C PRO A 41 12.35 -5.41 -8.62
N ASP A 42 12.59 -6.66 -9.01
CA ASP A 42 12.45 -7.84 -8.14
C ASP A 42 11.07 -8.02 -7.52
N VAL A 43 10.01 -7.64 -8.25
CA VAL A 43 8.62 -7.91 -7.87
C VAL A 43 7.85 -8.63 -8.97
N VAL A 44 6.84 -9.39 -8.57
CA VAL A 44 5.89 -10.05 -9.48
C VAL A 44 4.47 -9.84 -8.98
N GLU A 45 3.54 -9.67 -9.92
CA GLU A 45 2.11 -9.58 -9.64
C GLU A 45 1.53 -10.94 -9.23
N GLY A 46 0.62 -10.93 -8.26
CA GLY A 46 -0.29 -12.04 -8.02
C GLY A 46 -1.57 -11.60 -7.33
N HIS A 47 -2.43 -12.56 -6.98
CA HIS A 47 -3.61 -12.29 -6.17
C HIS A 47 -3.22 -12.10 -4.71
N SER A 48 -3.78 -11.07 -4.06
CA SER A 48 -3.65 -10.92 -2.61
C SER A 48 -4.24 -12.11 -1.87
N GLN A 49 -3.57 -12.50 -0.80
CA GLN A 49 -3.96 -13.64 0.05
C GLN A 49 -4.94 -13.24 1.16
N VAL A 50 -5.14 -11.94 1.37
CA VAL A 50 -5.89 -11.36 2.51
C VAL A 50 -6.90 -10.27 2.11
N SER A 51 -6.94 -9.88 0.84
CA SER A 51 -7.73 -8.75 0.33
C SER A 51 -8.79 -9.23 -0.69
N PRO A 52 -9.77 -8.41 -1.11
CA PRO A 52 -10.76 -8.80 -2.11
C PRO A 52 -10.15 -9.36 -3.41
N PRO A 53 -10.90 -10.15 -4.20
CA PRO A 53 -10.39 -10.82 -5.40
C PRO A 53 -9.78 -9.89 -6.47
N SER A 54 -10.19 -8.62 -6.48
CA SER A 54 -9.67 -7.58 -7.37
C SER A 54 -8.30 -7.05 -6.96
N SER A 55 -7.83 -7.35 -5.75
CA SER A 55 -6.60 -6.80 -5.19
C SER A 55 -5.36 -7.52 -5.72
N ARG A 56 -4.34 -6.74 -6.04
CA ARG A 56 -3.11 -7.17 -6.69
C ARG A 56 -1.98 -7.14 -5.68
N ALA A 57 -1.49 -8.29 -5.26
CA ALA A 57 -0.31 -8.39 -4.42
C ALA A 57 0.96 -8.09 -5.20
N VAL A 58 1.89 -7.41 -4.53
CA VAL A 58 3.24 -7.14 -5.02
C VAL A 58 4.19 -8.07 -4.28
N PHE A 59 4.50 -9.20 -4.90
CA PHE A 59 5.34 -10.21 -4.28
C PHE A 59 6.81 -9.97 -4.63
N PRO A 60 7.72 -9.85 -3.63
CA PRO A 60 9.15 -9.91 -3.88
C PRO A 60 9.56 -11.24 -4.55
N THR A 61 10.45 -11.20 -5.55
CA THR A 61 10.87 -12.41 -6.30
C THR A 61 12.06 -13.14 -5.69
N ASP A 62 12.91 -12.41 -4.99
CA ASP A 62 14.11 -12.85 -4.28
C ASP A 62 13.82 -13.23 -2.82
N ARG A 63 12.57 -13.12 -2.36
CA ARG A 63 12.15 -13.53 -1.02
C ARG A 63 10.69 -13.98 -0.98
N GLU A 64 10.49 -15.27 -0.71
CA GLU A 64 9.14 -15.87 -0.67
C GLU A 64 8.53 -15.89 0.74
N THR A 65 9.36 -16.00 1.79
CA THR A 65 8.93 -16.10 3.20
C THR A 65 9.33 -14.85 3.98
N GLU A 66 8.44 -14.36 4.85
CA GLU A 66 8.75 -13.24 5.74
C GLU A 66 9.88 -13.57 6.71
N SER A 67 10.72 -12.57 7.01
CA SER A 67 11.72 -12.69 8.08
C SER A 67 11.11 -12.50 9.47
N ALA A 68 9.97 -11.82 9.54
CA ALA A 68 9.21 -11.56 10.76
C ALA A 68 7.74 -11.26 10.39
N PRO A 69 6.76 -11.59 11.24
CA PRO A 69 5.33 -11.43 10.90
C PRO A 69 4.94 -9.97 10.63
N GLU A 70 5.53 -9.00 11.33
CA GLU A 70 5.27 -7.57 11.15
C GLU A 70 5.72 -6.99 9.79
N ARG A 71 6.38 -7.82 8.96
CA ARG A 71 6.86 -7.48 7.62
C ARG A 71 5.97 -8.03 6.49
N SER A 72 4.79 -8.55 6.83
CA SER A 72 3.83 -9.09 5.86
C SER A 72 2.41 -8.69 6.25
N LEU A 73 1.60 -8.32 5.27
CA LEU A 73 0.13 -8.21 5.43
C LEU A 73 -0.53 -9.58 5.58
N ALA A 74 0.18 -10.66 5.25
CA ALA A 74 -0.29 -12.02 5.33
C ALA A 74 0.70 -12.90 6.14
N PRO A 75 0.86 -12.68 7.46
CA PRO A 75 1.77 -13.47 8.28
C PRO A 75 1.48 -14.98 8.20
N GLY A 76 2.53 -15.81 8.15
CA GLY A 76 2.47 -17.26 8.02
C GLY A 76 2.12 -17.77 6.61
N ARG A 77 2.10 -16.89 5.60
CA ARG A 77 1.85 -17.24 4.20
C ARG A 77 3.02 -16.81 3.31
N ARG A 78 2.82 -16.72 1.99
CA ARG A 78 3.82 -16.07 1.14
C ARG A 78 3.96 -14.60 1.55
N LEU A 79 5.18 -14.10 1.65
CA LEU A 79 5.49 -12.71 2.00
C LEU A 79 4.73 -11.74 1.10
N GLU A 80 3.76 -11.03 1.67
CA GLU A 80 2.92 -10.04 0.97
C GLU A 80 3.07 -8.69 1.66
N PRO A 81 4.08 -7.89 1.30
CA PRO A 81 4.30 -6.62 1.97
C PRO A 81 3.39 -5.50 1.48
N VAL A 82 2.85 -5.64 0.27
CA VAL A 82 2.02 -4.64 -0.40
C VAL A 82 0.94 -5.34 -1.21
N HIS A 83 -0.28 -4.78 -1.20
CA HIS A 83 -1.25 -5.02 -2.27
C HIS A 83 -1.99 -3.74 -2.66
N LEU A 84 -2.36 -3.66 -3.93
CA LEU A 84 -3.15 -2.57 -4.49
C LEU A 84 -4.60 -3.01 -4.57
N HIS A 85 -5.53 -2.20 -4.06
CA HIS A 85 -6.94 -2.43 -4.29
C HIS A 85 -7.35 -2.11 -5.74
N GLY A 86 -8.51 -2.61 -6.14
CA GLY A 86 -9.06 -2.44 -7.48
C GLY A 86 -9.43 -0.99 -7.80
N VAL A 87 -9.79 -0.74 -9.07
CA VAL A 87 -10.07 0.61 -9.60
C VAL A 87 -11.22 1.35 -8.90
N ASP A 88 -12.12 0.65 -8.21
CA ASP A 88 -13.24 1.26 -7.46
C ASP A 88 -12.85 1.73 -6.05
N ASP A 89 -11.60 1.48 -5.62
CA ASP A 89 -11.09 1.83 -4.30
C ASP A 89 -9.76 2.59 -4.43
N THR A 90 -8.82 2.03 -5.20
CA THR A 90 -7.51 2.62 -5.52
C THR A 90 -6.55 2.81 -4.34
N SER A 91 -6.93 2.46 -3.11
CA SER A 91 -6.01 2.44 -1.97
C SER A 91 -4.90 1.40 -2.14
N VAL A 92 -3.80 1.61 -1.42
CA VAL A 92 -2.69 0.66 -1.33
C VAL A 92 -2.52 0.28 0.12
N HIS A 93 -2.48 -1.02 0.40
CA HIS A 93 -2.23 -1.53 1.75
C HIS A 93 -0.80 -2.05 1.78
N LEU A 94 -0.06 -1.70 2.82
CA LEU A 94 1.35 -2.05 2.93
C LEU A 94 1.86 -2.07 4.36
N VAL A 95 3.03 -2.67 4.56
CA VAL A 95 3.76 -2.64 5.83
C VAL A 95 4.94 -1.66 5.81
N LEU A 96 5.15 -0.92 6.89
CA LEU A 96 6.27 0.02 7.08
C LEU A 96 6.80 -0.03 8.52
N PRO A 97 8.04 0.47 8.76
CA PRO A 97 8.45 0.83 10.11
C PRO A 97 7.42 1.76 10.75
N VAL A 98 7.09 1.52 12.03
CA VAL A 98 6.01 2.23 12.72
C VAL A 98 6.24 3.75 12.72
N GLU A 99 7.48 4.19 12.91
CA GLU A 99 7.87 5.60 12.89
C GLU A 99 7.62 6.22 11.52
N ARG A 100 7.91 5.49 10.45
CA ARG A 100 7.69 5.95 9.07
C ARG A 100 6.21 6.02 8.73
N GLY A 101 5.42 5.04 9.15
CA GLY A 101 3.97 5.08 8.99
C GLY A 101 3.34 6.27 9.73
N ARG A 102 3.78 6.55 10.97
CA ARG A 102 3.34 7.74 11.72
C ARG A 102 3.69 9.05 11.01
N GLU A 103 4.89 9.17 10.48
CA GLU A 103 5.28 10.34 9.68
C GLU A 103 4.37 10.52 8.47
N LEU A 104 4.07 9.44 7.74
CA LEU A 104 3.17 9.50 6.58
C LEU A 104 1.73 9.88 6.98
N MET A 105 1.26 9.47 8.15
CA MET A 105 -0.04 9.90 8.69
C MET A 105 -0.05 11.40 8.99
N GLU A 106 1.00 11.93 9.64
CA GLU A 106 1.13 13.36 9.92
C GLU A 106 1.22 14.19 8.63
N LEU A 107 1.85 13.64 7.61
CA LEU A 107 1.93 14.23 6.26
C LEU A 107 0.64 14.03 5.45
N GLY A 108 -0.37 13.34 5.96
CA GLY A 108 -1.68 13.15 5.31
C GLY A 108 -1.72 12.10 4.21
N TRP A 109 -0.74 11.20 4.13
CA TRP A 109 -0.65 10.15 3.09
C TRP A 109 -1.29 8.82 3.46
N ALA A 110 -1.45 8.55 4.75
CA ALA A 110 -1.84 7.24 5.23
C ALA A 110 -2.74 7.32 6.47
N GLU A 111 -3.37 6.19 6.76
CA GLU A 111 -3.97 5.90 8.06
C GLU A 111 -3.66 4.46 8.49
N PRO A 112 -3.73 4.13 9.79
CA PRO A 112 -3.53 2.76 10.26
C PRO A 112 -4.52 1.81 9.61
N HIS A 113 -4.07 0.62 9.27
CA HIS A 113 -4.99 -0.41 8.81
C HIS A 113 -5.93 -0.85 9.94
N GLY A 114 -7.22 -1.05 9.64
CA GLY A 114 -8.22 -1.45 10.64
C GLY A 114 -7.94 -2.79 11.34
N TYR A 115 -7.04 -3.60 10.79
CA TYR A 115 -6.59 -4.89 11.33
C TYR A 115 -5.06 -4.91 11.49
N ALA A 116 -4.47 -3.87 12.08
CA ALA A 116 -3.02 -3.78 12.31
C ALA A 116 -2.61 -4.55 13.58
N ASP A 117 -2.17 -5.79 13.43
CA ASP A 117 -1.77 -6.65 14.56
C ASP A 117 -0.41 -6.22 15.16
N PHE A 118 0.47 -5.63 14.33
CA PHE A 118 1.81 -5.21 14.75
C PHE A 118 1.99 -3.68 14.74
N GLY A 119 1.02 -2.93 14.21
CA GLY A 119 1.10 -1.48 14.05
C GLY A 119 2.02 -1.05 12.90
N THR A 120 2.44 -2.00 12.07
CA THR A 120 3.24 -1.76 10.86
C THR A 120 2.37 -1.69 9.61
N GLU A 121 1.09 -2.06 9.71
CA GLU A 121 0.13 -2.12 8.62
C GLU A 121 -0.58 -0.78 8.42
N PHE A 122 -0.50 -0.24 7.21
CA PHE A 122 -1.08 1.05 6.85
C PHE A 122 -1.87 0.97 5.55
N MET A 123 -2.93 1.78 5.46
CA MET A 123 -3.54 2.13 4.20
C MET A 123 -2.93 3.45 3.71
N VAL A 124 -2.34 3.42 2.52
CA VAL A 124 -1.86 4.60 1.79
C VAL A 124 -2.93 4.99 0.76
N TYR A 125 -3.26 6.27 0.71
CA TYR A 125 -4.30 6.78 -0.15
C TYR A 125 -3.87 6.79 -1.63
N GLY A 126 -4.78 6.37 -2.52
CA GLY A 126 -4.56 6.39 -3.96
C GLY A 126 -4.20 7.79 -4.48
N PRO A 127 -3.33 7.91 -5.50
CA PRO A 127 -2.91 9.20 -6.03
C PRO A 127 -4.03 9.91 -6.78
N ARG A 128 -4.06 11.25 -6.70
CA ARG A 128 -5.01 12.11 -7.43
C ARG A 128 -4.40 12.75 -8.69
N ASP A 129 -3.08 12.81 -8.74
CA ASP A 129 -2.30 13.38 -9.84
C ASP A 129 -0.93 12.69 -9.97
N ASP A 130 -0.11 13.20 -10.89
CA ASP A 130 1.20 12.65 -11.22
C ASP A 130 2.24 12.85 -10.11
N ASP A 131 2.13 13.92 -9.33
CA ASP A 131 3.03 14.19 -8.22
C ASP A 131 2.74 13.21 -7.08
N GLU A 132 1.46 12.98 -6.77
CA GLU A 132 1.05 11.97 -5.79
C GLU A 132 1.39 10.56 -6.24
N LEU A 133 1.27 10.25 -7.54
CA LEU A 133 1.66 8.96 -8.10
C LEU A 133 3.13 8.66 -7.79
N ALA A 134 4.03 9.61 -8.02
CA ALA A 134 5.45 9.44 -7.71
C ALA A 134 5.70 9.19 -6.22
N VAL A 135 4.97 9.88 -5.34
CA VAL A 135 5.06 9.67 -3.89
C VAL A 135 4.58 8.28 -3.50
N VAL A 136 3.41 7.84 -3.97
CA VAL A 136 2.83 6.53 -3.61
C VAL A 136 3.74 5.39 -4.09
N VAL A 137 4.30 5.48 -5.31
CA VAL A 137 5.27 4.49 -5.81
C VAL A 137 6.53 4.46 -4.93
N GLY A 138 7.01 5.62 -4.48
CA GLY A 138 8.12 5.71 -3.53
C GLY A 138 7.84 5.01 -2.20
N ILE A 139 6.64 5.20 -1.64
CA ILE A 139 6.22 4.53 -0.39
C ILE A 139 6.13 3.01 -0.59
N VAL A 140 5.63 2.54 -1.73
CA VAL A 140 5.63 1.10 -2.07
C VAL A 140 7.05 0.55 -2.11
N ALA A 141 8.00 1.27 -2.69
CA ALA A 141 9.41 0.86 -2.70
C ALA A 141 10.01 0.81 -1.28
N GLU A 142 9.68 1.77 -0.41
CA GLU A 142 10.07 1.75 1.00
C GLU A 142 9.50 0.52 1.74
N SER A 143 8.24 0.16 1.49
CA SER A 143 7.62 -1.03 2.06
C SER A 143 8.31 -2.32 1.61
N LEU A 144 8.63 -2.43 0.32
CA LEU A 144 9.38 -3.57 -0.22
C LEU A 144 10.76 -3.67 0.42
N ALA A 145 11.47 -2.55 0.61
CA ALA A 145 12.75 -2.53 1.31
C ALA A 145 12.62 -2.97 2.78
N PHE A 146 11.61 -2.46 3.48
CA PHE A 146 11.31 -2.90 4.85
C PHE A 146 10.98 -4.39 4.91
N ALA A 147 10.24 -4.94 3.97
CA ALA A 147 9.93 -6.37 3.95
C ALA A 147 11.16 -7.27 3.83
N ARG A 148 12.22 -6.77 3.18
CA ARG A 148 13.44 -7.53 2.87
C ARG A 148 14.37 -7.74 4.05
N GLY A 149 14.37 -6.83 5.04
CA GLY A 149 15.34 -6.85 6.14
C GLY A 149 16.18 -5.60 6.16
#